data_AF-A0A1L5KXU8-F1
#
_entry.id   AF-A0A1L5KXU8-F1
#
_cell.length_a   1.000
_cell.length_b   1.000
_cell.length_c   1.000
_cell.angle_alpha   90.00
_cell.angle_beta   90.00
_cell.angle_gamma   90.00
#
_symmetry.space_group_name_H-M   'P 1'
#
loop_
_entity.id
_entity.type
_entity.pdbx_description
1 polymer ?
#
loop_
_entity_poly.entity_id
_entity_poly.type
_entity_poly.pdbx_seq_one_letter_code
_entity_poly.pdbx_strand_id
1 'polypeptide(L)'
;MTVLRTDRKHASNCMTEENGVEKVKKRKNFFRSLRFRILIILIILGIVPGVIVTYTMLHNYQNRAVAMLTETVGDQCDILCNLIIRENYLNDTDSEVVNSKLELFSNVYNGRILLADRDFKIVSDTFHTEEGKTLLSSLAVACLKGEETSNYDARSKVLELAVPVQSPDV
;
A
#
# COMPACT_ATOMS: atom_id res chain seq x y z
N MET A 1 36.69 -71.32 -10.90
CA MET A 1 36.83 -69.90 -10.53
C MET A 1 36.63 -69.12 -11.81
N THR A 2 35.40 -68.70 -12.05
CA THR A 2 35.00 -68.05 -13.31
C THR A 2 34.06 -66.92 -12.94
N VAL A 3 34.46 -65.72 -13.33
CA VAL A 3 33.82 -64.43 -13.04
C VAL A 3 32.61 -64.27 -13.97
N LEU A 4 31.43 -64.05 -13.40
CA LEU A 4 30.27 -63.54 -14.11
C LEU A 4 29.95 -62.15 -13.58
N ARG A 5 30.31 -61.14 -14.37
CA ARG A 5 29.86 -59.75 -14.27
C ARG A 5 28.54 -59.69 -15.03
N THR A 6 27.46 -59.28 -14.37
CA THR A 6 26.16 -59.07 -15.04
C THR A 6 25.72 -57.63 -14.83
N ASP A 7 25.64 -56.90 -15.95
CA ASP A 7 25.28 -55.50 -16.05
C ASP A 7 23.84 -55.21 -15.55
N ARG A 8 23.74 -54.28 -14.60
CA ARG A 8 22.49 -53.71 -14.05
C ARG A 8 21.91 -52.62 -14.98
N LYS A 9 21.63 -52.91 -16.25
CA LYS A 9 21.00 -51.90 -17.15
C LYS A 9 19.82 -52.35 -18.02
N HIS A 10 19.29 -53.56 -17.84
CA HIS A 10 18.17 -54.04 -18.66
C HIS A 10 17.00 -54.65 -17.87
N ALA A 11 16.65 -54.09 -16.71
CA ALA A 11 15.49 -54.55 -15.93
C ALA A 11 14.66 -53.40 -15.33
N SER A 12 14.52 -52.29 -16.07
CA SER A 12 13.65 -51.19 -15.68
C SER A 12 12.89 -50.62 -16.89
N ASN A 13 12.36 -51.50 -17.75
CA ASN A 13 11.62 -51.08 -18.94
C ASN A 13 10.49 -52.05 -19.33
N CYS A 14 9.75 -52.59 -18.36
CA CYS A 14 8.62 -53.48 -18.69
C CYS A 14 7.44 -53.47 -17.69
N MET A 15 7.27 -52.44 -16.86
CA MET A 15 6.02 -52.27 -16.12
C MET A 15 5.67 -50.80 -15.97
N THR A 16 4.46 -50.45 -16.40
CA THR A 16 3.71 -49.21 -16.11
C THR A 16 4.03 -47.95 -16.93
N GLU A 17 4.21 -48.08 -18.24
CA GLU A 17 3.43 -47.24 -19.16
C GLU A 17 2.04 -47.88 -19.30
N GLU A 18 1.02 -47.10 -19.65
CA GLU A 18 -0.40 -47.50 -19.72
C GLU A 18 -1.12 -47.48 -18.36
N ASN A 19 -1.63 -46.32 -17.94
CA ASN A 19 -2.95 -46.12 -17.29
C ASN A 19 -3.01 -44.76 -16.57
N GLY A 20 -3.55 -43.75 -17.25
CA GLY A 20 -3.89 -42.48 -16.59
C GLY A 20 -4.18 -41.30 -17.51
N VAL A 21 -3.76 -41.36 -18.77
CA VAL A 21 -4.16 -40.39 -19.81
C VAL A 21 -5.55 -40.76 -20.35
N GLU A 22 -6.56 -40.87 -19.49
CA GLU A 22 -7.91 -41.14 -20.01
C GLU A 22 -9.08 -40.70 -19.13
N LYS A 23 -9.10 -39.49 -18.57
CA LYS A 23 -10.37 -38.89 -18.08
C LYS A 23 -10.60 -37.40 -18.41
N VAL A 24 -10.12 -36.94 -19.57
CA VAL A 24 -10.59 -35.67 -20.20
C VAL A 24 -11.39 -35.96 -21.49
N LYS A 25 -12.19 -37.03 -21.49
CA LYS A 25 -12.99 -37.41 -22.66
C LYS A 25 -14.39 -37.88 -22.29
N LYS A 26 -15.09 -37.13 -21.45
CA LYS A 26 -16.55 -37.24 -21.29
C LYS A 26 -17.15 -35.92 -20.85
N ARG A 27 -17.50 -35.07 -21.84
CA ARG A 27 -18.60 -34.07 -21.83
C ARG A 27 -18.58 -33.24 -23.13
N LYS A 28 -18.74 -33.88 -24.29
CA LYS A 28 -18.97 -33.18 -25.58
C LYS A 28 -20.41 -33.25 -26.11
N ASN A 29 -21.34 -33.81 -25.34
CA ASN A 29 -22.72 -34.01 -25.79
C ASN A 29 -23.78 -33.19 -25.03
N PHE A 30 -23.40 -32.42 -24.00
CA PHE A 30 -24.33 -31.58 -23.23
C PHE A 30 -24.57 -30.19 -23.86
N PHE A 31 -23.74 -29.78 -24.83
CA PHE A 31 -23.81 -28.48 -25.52
C PHE A 31 -24.55 -28.52 -26.87
N ARG A 32 -25.38 -29.54 -27.11
CA ARG A 32 -26.05 -29.71 -28.42
C ARG A 32 -27.28 -28.82 -28.61
N SER A 33 -27.90 -28.34 -27.53
CA SER A 33 -29.09 -27.49 -27.62
C SER A 33 -28.71 -26.02 -27.84
N LEU A 34 -29.26 -25.42 -28.90
CA LEU A 34 -29.10 -23.99 -29.21
C LEU A 34 -29.54 -23.11 -28.03
N ARG A 35 -30.62 -23.49 -27.34
CA ARG A 35 -31.15 -22.78 -26.16
C ARG A 35 -30.17 -22.81 -24.97
N PHE A 36 -29.47 -23.93 -24.77
CA PHE A 36 -28.46 -24.06 -23.72
C PHE A 36 -27.22 -23.20 -24.00
N ARG A 37 -26.82 -23.09 -25.28
CA ARG A 37 -25.70 -22.23 -25.70
C ARG A 37 -26.01 -20.76 -25.48
N ILE A 38 -27.21 -20.31 -25.82
CA ILE A 38 -27.68 -18.93 -25.60
C ILE A 38 -27.70 -18.60 -24.10
N LEU A 39 -28.23 -19.51 -23.27
CA LEU A 39 -28.26 -19.34 -21.81
C LEU A 39 -26.85 -19.11 -21.22
N ILE A 40 -25.87 -19.92 -21.62
CA ILE A 40 -24.49 -19.79 -21.15
C ILE A 40 -23.88 -18.46 -21.59
N ILE A 41 -24.12 -18.03 -22.84
CA ILE A 41 -23.63 -16.74 -23.34
C ILE A 41 -24.21 -15.59 -22.50
N LEU A 42 -25.52 -15.62 -22.18
CA LEU A 42 -26.15 -14.59 -21.34
C LEU A 42 -25.58 -14.55 -19.92
N ILE A 43 -25.30 -15.72 -19.32
CA ILE A 43 -24.67 -15.81 -17.99
C ILE A 43 -23.27 -15.21 -18.02
N ILE A 44 -22.45 -15.58 -19.00
CA ILE A 44 -21.09 -15.04 -19.15
C ILE A 44 -21.14 -13.53 -19.39
N LEU A 45 -22.07 -13.06 -20.22
CA LEU A 45 -22.24 -11.65 -20.55
C LEU A 45 -22.72 -10.80 -19.37
N GLY A 46 -23.38 -11.39 -18.37
CA GLY A 46 -23.73 -10.71 -17.12
C GLY A 46 -22.63 -10.78 -16.05
N ILE A 47 -22.09 -11.97 -15.81
CA ILE A 47 -21.14 -12.21 -14.72
C ILE A 47 -19.77 -11.60 -15.02
N VAL A 48 -19.25 -11.79 -16.25
CA VAL A 48 -17.89 -11.37 -16.58
C VAL A 48 -17.73 -9.84 -16.48
N PRO A 49 -18.61 -9.00 -17.05
CA PRO A 49 -18.50 -7.55 -16.88
C PRO A 49 -18.68 -7.11 -15.42
N GLY A 50 -19.58 -7.75 -14.67
CA GLY A 50 -19.81 -7.42 -13.25
C GLY A 50 -18.57 -7.66 -12.38
N VAL A 51 -17.87 -8.77 -12.60
CA VAL A 51 -16.62 -9.09 -11.89
C VAL A 51 -15.51 -8.10 -12.28
N ILE A 52 -15.39 -7.77 -13.57
CA ILE A 52 -14.39 -6.79 -14.04
C ILE A 52 -14.62 -5.42 -13.40
N VAL A 53 -15.85 -4.92 -13.40
CA VAL A 53 -16.17 -3.60 -12.80
C VAL A 53 -15.89 -3.60 -11.31
N THR A 54 -16.30 -4.63 -10.58
CA THR A 54 -16.05 -4.69 -9.13
C THR A 54 -14.57 -4.70 -8.82
N TYR A 55 -13.77 -5.47 -9.58
CA TYR A 55 -12.33 -5.55 -9.39
C TYR A 55 -11.63 -4.22 -9.71
N THR A 56 -11.98 -3.57 -10.83
CA THR A 56 -11.38 -2.28 -11.19
C THR A 56 -11.80 -1.18 -10.24
N MET A 57 -13.06 -1.16 -9.80
CA MET A 57 -13.58 -0.18 -8.86
C MET A 57 -12.87 -0.31 -7.51
N LEU A 58 -12.63 -1.53 -7.00
CA LEU A 58 -11.93 -1.75 -5.75
C LEU A 58 -10.50 -1.21 -5.77
N HIS A 59 -9.76 -1.45 -6.86
CA HIS A 59 -8.40 -0.94 -7.02
C HIS A 59 -8.35 0.59 -7.13
N ASN A 60 -9.30 1.17 -7.86
CA ASN A 60 -9.38 2.63 -8.01
C ASN A 60 -9.88 3.32 -6.75
N TYR A 61 -10.76 2.67 -5.98
CA TYR A 61 -11.32 3.24 -4.76
C TYR A 61 -10.25 3.44 -3.69
N GLN A 62 -9.34 2.47 -3.53
CA GLN A 62 -8.25 2.60 -2.56
C GLN A 62 -7.36 3.80 -2.89
N ASN A 63 -6.89 3.91 -4.13
CA ASN A 63 -6.01 5.01 -4.53
C ASN A 63 -6.73 6.37 -4.41
N ARG A 64 -8.01 6.44 -4.77
CA ARG A 64 -8.80 7.68 -4.62
C ARG A 64 -9.04 8.05 -3.17
N ALA A 65 -9.36 7.08 -2.32
CA ALA A 65 -9.58 7.32 -0.89
C ALA A 65 -8.30 7.80 -0.20
N VAL A 66 -7.16 7.21 -0.55
CA VAL A 66 -5.84 7.64 -0.02
C VAL A 66 -5.48 9.03 -0.53
N ALA A 67 -5.69 9.32 -1.82
CA ALA A 67 -5.42 10.66 -2.37
C ALA A 67 -6.28 11.73 -1.69
N MET A 68 -7.57 11.49 -1.52
CA MET A 68 -8.49 12.42 -0.84
C MET A 68 -8.11 12.63 0.62
N LEU A 69 -7.68 11.58 1.32
CA LEU A 69 -7.15 11.70 2.68
C LEU A 69 -5.86 12.52 2.71
N THR A 70 -4.95 12.27 1.78
CA THR A 70 -3.66 12.99 1.67
C THR A 70 -3.88 14.49 1.47
N GLU A 71 -4.80 14.87 0.59
CA GLU A 71 -5.19 16.27 0.36
C GLU A 71 -5.81 16.89 1.63
N THR A 72 -6.79 16.23 2.23
CA THR A 72 -7.50 16.74 3.42
C THR A 72 -6.55 16.92 4.62
N VAL A 73 -5.64 15.98 4.84
CA VAL A 73 -4.64 16.04 5.91
C VAL A 73 -3.59 17.11 5.59
N GLY A 74 -3.16 17.21 4.33
CA GLY A 74 -2.25 18.24 3.85
C GLY A 74 -2.75 19.66 4.12
N ASP A 75 -3.98 19.97 3.73
CA ASP A 75 -4.60 21.28 3.95
C ASP A 75 -4.63 21.67 5.43
N GLN A 76 -4.92 20.71 6.32
CA GLN A 76 -4.90 20.97 7.76
C GLN A 76 -3.48 21.11 8.32
N CYS A 77 -2.53 20.36 7.76
CA CYS A 77 -1.11 20.53 8.06
C CYS A 77 -0.62 21.93 7.66
N ASP A 78 -1.05 22.49 6.54
CA ASP A 78 -0.66 23.85 6.13
C ASP A 78 -1.15 24.92 7.12
N ILE A 79 -2.39 24.77 7.62
CA ILE A 79 -2.92 25.65 8.68
C ILE A 79 -2.10 25.51 9.95
N LEU A 80 -1.74 24.28 10.32
CA LEU A 80 -0.89 24.00 11.49
C LEU A 80 0.53 24.57 11.32
N CYS A 81 1.12 24.45 10.13
CA CYS A 81 2.43 25.03 9.81
C CYS A 81 2.42 26.55 9.97
N ASN A 82 1.37 27.22 9.50
CA ASN A 82 1.20 28.66 9.70
C ASN A 82 1.12 29.04 11.19
N LEU A 83 0.45 28.23 12.01
CA LEU A 83 0.39 28.43 13.46
C LEU A 83 1.77 28.23 14.11
N ILE A 84 2.51 27.19 13.71
CA ILE A 84 3.89 26.90 14.18
C ILE A 84 4.81 28.09 13.88
N ILE A 85 4.73 28.67 12.68
CA ILE A 85 5.52 29.84 12.28
C ILE A 85 5.13 31.05 13.12
N ARG A 86 3.83 31.32 13.25
CA ARG A 86 3.30 32.48 13.98
C ARG A 86 3.70 32.49 15.45
N GLU A 87 3.68 31.33 16.08
CA GLU A 87 4.02 31.15 17.50
C GLU A 87 5.53 30.95 17.72
N ASN A 88 6.34 31.00 16.65
CA ASN A 88 7.79 30.75 16.72
C ASN A 88 8.14 29.39 17.37
N TYR A 89 7.27 28.40 17.20
CA TYR A 89 7.27 27.16 17.98
C TYR A 89 8.51 26.27 17.76
N LEU A 90 9.15 26.38 16.58
CA LEU A 90 10.40 25.67 16.30
C LEU A 90 11.57 26.13 17.20
N ASN A 91 11.53 27.36 17.68
CA ASN A 91 12.56 27.92 18.57
C ASN A 91 12.14 27.88 20.04
N ASP A 92 10.84 27.99 20.32
CA ASP A 92 10.25 27.97 21.65
C ASP A 92 9.02 27.06 21.68
N THR A 93 9.20 25.85 22.21
CA THR A 93 8.16 24.78 22.22
C THR A 93 7.13 24.94 23.33
N ASP A 94 7.14 26.05 24.08
CA ASP A 94 6.25 26.27 25.24
C ASP A 94 4.84 26.76 24.86
N SER A 95 4.55 26.96 23.57
CA SER A 95 3.21 27.37 23.12
C SER A 95 2.17 26.27 23.36
N GLU A 96 1.36 26.45 24.40
CA GLU A 96 0.23 25.57 24.76
C GLU A 96 -0.78 25.44 23.60
N VAL A 97 -0.95 26.49 22.80
CA VAL A 97 -1.87 26.51 21.64
C VAL A 97 -1.41 25.53 20.57
N VAL A 98 -0.11 25.52 20.24
CA VAL A 98 0.46 24.61 19.25
C VAL A 98 0.46 23.17 19.78
N ASN A 99 0.88 22.98 21.03
CA ASN A 99 0.87 21.66 21.68
C ASN A 99 -0.51 21.02 21.68
N SER A 100 -1.54 21.77 22.09
CA SER A 100 -2.93 21.31 22.09
C SER A 100 -3.42 20.95 20.68
N LYS A 101 -3.00 21.72 19.67
CA LYS A 101 -3.38 21.46 18.28
C LYS A 101 -2.69 20.22 17.71
N LEU A 102 -1.41 20.03 18.02
CA LEU A 102 -0.64 18.83 17.66
C LEU A 102 -1.27 17.57 18.28
N GLU A 103 -1.57 17.60 19.58
CA GLU A 103 -2.20 16.49 20.29
C GLU A 103 -3.58 16.16 19.70
N LEU A 104 -4.42 17.17 19.48
CA LEU A 104 -5.71 17.01 18.82
C LEU A 104 -5.54 16.35 17.44
N PHE A 105 -4.60 16.84 16.63
CA PHE A 105 -4.36 16.33 15.28
C PHE A 105 -3.88 14.87 15.30
N SER A 106 -2.96 14.52 16.20
CA SER A 106 -2.52 13.12 16.37
C SER A 106 -3.67 12.21 16.79
N ASN A 107 -4.57 12.70 17.66
CA ASN A 107 -5.71 11.92 18.14
C ASN A 107 -6.79 11.73 17.08
N VAL A 108 -7.12 12.78 16.31
CA VAL A 108 -8.13 12.72 15.25
C VAL A 108 -7.74 11.73 14.15
N TYR A 109 -6.47 11.73 13.76
CA TYR A 109 -5.95 10.85 12.70
C TYR A 109 -5.33 9.56 13.23
N ASN A 110 -5.33 9.37 14.56
CA ASN A 110 -4.65 8.27 15.25
C ASN A 110 -3.22 8.05 14.73
N GLY A 111 -2.53 9.18 14.51
CA GLY A 111 -1.23 9.27 13.88
C GLY A 111 -0.17 9.84 14.82
N ARG A 112 1.08 9.84 14.35
CA ARG A 112 2.21 10.43 15.06
C ARG A 112 2.72 11.62 14.26
N ILE A 113 2.89 12.76 14.92
CA ILE A 113 3.42 13.97 14.30
C ILE A 113 4.83 14.17 14.81
N LEU A 114 5.75 14.38 13.88
CA LEU A 114 7.12 14.74 14.15
C LEU A 114 7.38 16.11 13.55
N LEU A 115 7.82 17.04 14.37
CA LEU A 115 8.29 18.34 13.92
C LEU A 115 9.81 18.33 13.95
N ALA A 116 10.43 18.61 12.81
CA ALA A 116 11.87 18.67 12.68
C ALA A 116 12.31 20.05 12.18
N ASP A 117 13.48 20.49 12.64
CA ASP A 117 14.13 21.69 12.14
C ASP A 117 14.81 21.47 10.78
N ARG A 118 15.50 22.50 10.28
CA ARG A 118 16.23 22.48 9.01
C ARG A 118 17.40 21.48 8.98
N ASP A 119 17.93 21.10 10.13
CA ASP A 119 19.01 20.13 10.29
C ASP A 119 18.49 18.70 10.52
N PHE A 120 17.19 18.49 10.27
CA PHE A 120 16.47 17.24 10.54
C PHE A 120 16.47 16.84 12.02
N LYS A 121 16.69 17.77 12.95
CA LYS A 121 16.58 17.47 14.37
C LYS A 121 15.12 17.57 14.80
N ILE A 122 14.62 16.53 15.45
CA ILE A 122 13.26 16.47 15.96
C ILE A 122 13.15 17.44 17.14
N VAL A 123 12.37 18.50 16.97
CA VAL A 123 12.09 19.51 18.00
C VAL A 123 10.86 19.17 18.83
N SER A 124 9.89 18.45 18.25
CA SER A 124 8.67 18.02 18.94
C SER A 124 8.19 16.69 18.36
N ASP A 125 7.72 15.81 19.24
CA ASP A 125 7.14 14.51 18.90
C ASP A 125 5.89 14.31 19.76
N THR A 126 4.73 14.07 19.15
CA THR A 126 3.48 13.86 19.89
C THR A 126 3.54 12.66 20.85
N PHE A 127 4.49 11.74 20.67
CA PHE A 127 4.70 10.59 21.55
C PHE A 127 5.86 10.79 22.53
N HIS A 128 6.58 11.92 22.47
CA HIS A 128 7.72 12.26 23.34
C HIS A 128 8.82 11.19 23.41
N THR A 129 9.03 10.43 22.34
CA THR A 129 10.00 9.30 22.30
C THR A 129 11.29 9.62 21.56
N GLU A 130 11.21 10.52 20.57
CA GLU A 130 12.32 10.80 19.65
C GLU A 130 12.78 12.26 19.66
N GLU A 131 12.34 13.06 20.64
CA GLU A 131 12.76 14.46 20.79
C GLU A 131 14.29 14.59 20.91
N GLY A 132 14.85 15.55 20.19
CA GLY A 132 16.29 15.83 20.16
C GLY A 132 17.12 14.90 19.25
N LYS A 133 16.53 13.84 18.69
CA LYS A 133 17.21 12.93 17.75
C LYS A 133 17.11 13.43 16.31
N THR A 134 17.92 12.85 15.43
CA THR A 134 17.89 13.15 13.99
C THR A 134 16.83 12.30 13.29
N LEU A 135 15.94 12.96 12.55
CA LEU A 135 14.94 12.35 11.70
C LEU A 135 15.59 11.73 10.46
N LEU A 136 15.67 10.41 10.44
CA LEU A 136 16.15 9.65 9.28
C LEU A 136 14.97 9.26 8.39
N SER A 137 14.48 10.20 7.59
CA SER A 137 13.39 9.95 6.64
C SER A 137 13.72 10.47 5.25
N SER A 138 13.61 9.59 4.24
CA SER A 138 13.73 9.99 2.82
C SER A 138 12.63 10.97 2.41
N LEU A 139 11.44 10.85 3.02
CA LEU A 139 10.31 11.73 2.75
C LEU A 139 10.57 13.16 3.26
N ALA A 140 11.21 13.28 4.43
CA ALA A 140 11.61 14.59 4.96
C ALA A 140 12.65 15.27 4.04
N VAL A 141 13.59 14.49 3.49
CA VAL A 141 14.57 15.00 2.53
C VAL A 141 13.91 15.42 1.21
N ALA A 142 12.98 14.62 0.69
CA ALA A 142 12.20 14.93 -0.51
C ALA A 142 11.37 16.21 -0.33
N CYS A 143 10.74 16.37 0.84
CA CYS A 143 9.97 17.55 1.22
C CYS A 143 10.79 18.84 1.17
N LEU A 144 12.01 18.84 1.72
CA LEU A 144 12.90 20.01 1.64
C LEU A 144 13.37 20.31 0.21
N LYS A 145 13.37 19.31 -0.68
CA LYS A 145 13.70 19.49 -2.11
C LYS A 145 12.49 19.91 -2.96
N GLY A 146 11.28 19.94 -2.39
CA GLY A 146 10.04 20.19 -3.14
C GLY A 146 9.63 19.01 -4.03
N GLU A 147 10.07 17.80 -3.72
CA GLU A 147 9.71 16.56 -4.43
C GLU A 147 8.43 15.94 -3.84
N GLU A 148 8.05 14.73 -4.27
CA GLU A 148 6.86 14.03 -3.76
C GLU A 148 6.94 13.83 -2.24
N THR A 149 5.93 14.34 -1.52
CA THR A 149 5.96 14.41 -0.06
C THR A 149 4.98 13.46 0.64
N SER A 150 4.37 12.53 -0.10
CA SER A 150 3.47 11.53 0.46
C SER A 150 3.89 10.12 0.06
N ASN A 151 3.74 9.17 0.97
CA ASN A 151 3.98 7.76 0.70
C ASN A 151 2.90 6.93 1.39
N TYR A 152 2.26 6.03 0.65
CA TYR A 152 1.25 5.14 1.19
C TYR A 152 1.70 3.69 1.06
N ASP A 153 1.91 3.03 2.19
CA ASP A 153 2.20 1.60 2.22
C ASP A 153 0.90 0.80 2.30
N ALA A 154 0.50 0.20 1.18
CA ALA A 154 -0.70 -0.64 1.08
C ALA A 154 -0.65 -1.89 1.98
N ARG A 155 0.54 -2.36 2.40
CA ARG A 155 0.69 -3.53 3.28
C ARG A 155 0.38 -3.18 4.73
N SER A 156 0.98 -2.11 5.25
CA SER A 156 0.74 -1.64 6.62
C SER A 156 -0.50 -0.74 6.75
N LYS A 157 -1.05 -0.26 5.62
CA LYS A 157 -2.13 0.73 5.53
C LYS A 157 -1.79 2.05 6.22
N VAL A 158 -0.50 2.42 6.20
CA VAL A 158 0.00 3.67 6.76
C VAL A 158 0.22 4.68 5.64
N LEU A 159 -0.29 5.89 5.86
CA LEU A 159 0.00 7.06 5.05
C LEU A 159 1.05 7.90 5.77
N GLU A 160 2.19 8.10 5.14
CA GLU A 160 3.22 9.04 5.55
C GLU A 160 3.09 10.32 4.71
N LEU A 161 3.09 11.46 5.37
CA LEU A 161 3.00 12.78 4.74
C LEU A 161 4.04 13.69 5.37
N ALA A 162 4.80 14.38 4.53
CA ALA A 162 5.70 15.45 4.92
C ALA A 162 5.18 16.77 4.36
N VAL A 163 5.09 17.79 5.20
CA VAL A 163 4.65 19.13 4.80
C VAL A 163 5.75 20.11 5.19
N PRO A 164 6.25 20.94 4.26
CA PRO A 164 7.31 21.87 4.56
C PRO A 164 6.76 23.02 5.41
N VAL A 165 7.41 23.30 6.55
CA VAL A 165 7.09 24.48 7.37
C VAL A 165 7.78 25.69 6.75
N GLN A 166 7.10 26.34 5.82
CA GLN A 166 7.56 27.57 5.17
C GLN A 166 6.44 28.59 5.14
N SER A 167 6.77 29.88 5.26
CA SER A 167 5.78 30.93 5.10
C SER A 167 5.35 30.96 3.63
N PRO A 168 4.05 31.08 3.31
CA PRO A 168 3.55 31.15 1.93
C PRO A 168 4.02 32.40 1.15
N ASP A 169 4.76 33.32 1.79
CA ASP A 169 5.19 34.62 1.24
C ASP A 169 6.67 34.72 0.80
N VAL A 170 7.32 33.60 0.47
CA VAL A 170 8.71 33.59 -0.05
C VAL A 170 8.87 32.80 -1.34
#